data_AF-A0A382V649-F1
#
_entry.id   AF-A0A382V649-F1
#
_cell.length_a   1.000
_cell.length_b   1.000
_cell.length_c   1.000
_cell.angle_alpha   90.00
_cell.angle_beta   90.00
_cell.angle_gamma   90.00
#
_symmetry.space_group_name_H-M   'P 1'
#
loop_
_entity.id
_entity.type
_entity.pdbx_description
1 polymer ?
#
loop_
_entity_poly.entity_id
_entity_poly.type
_entity_poly.pdbx_seq_one_letter_code
_entity_poly.pdbx_strand_id
1 'polypeptide(L)'
;MGNTQLRKYEEHAYVLDFKSRGKSITVRGRTGVIVNAIGEERLALLEILGVENSTFDVGERIYIGKEGRTKVKSVLGKIDYTKMSILTQNEIPRIIELIVTKNEKRFVDYLNNAQPITPRIH
;
A
#
# COMPACT_ATOMS: atom_id res chain seq x y z
N MET A 1 -13.34 -14.03 -26.70
CA MET A 1 -13.23 -12.77 -25.95
C MET A 1 -12.56 -13.09 -24.63
N GLY A 2 -11.34 -12.60 -24.39
CA GLY A 2 -10.54 -12.99 -23.23
C GLY A 2 -11.13 -12.43 -21.94
N ASN A 3 -11.49 -13.31 -20.99
CA ASN A 3 -11.76 -12.94 -19.61
C ASN A 3 -10.46 -12.42 -18.98
N THR A 4 -10.17 -11.14 -19.20
CA THR A 4 -9.17 -10.44 -18.38
C THR A 4 -9.79 -10.33 -17.00
N GLN A 5 -9.34 -11.13 -16.02
CA GLN A 5 -9.72 -10.94 -14.62
C GLN A 5 -9.62 -9.45 -14.30
N LEU A 6 -10.71 -8.88 -13.79
CA LEU A 6 -10.75 -7.48 -13.37
C LEU A 6 -9.57 -7.26 -12.42
N ARG A 7 -8.55 -6.52 -12.85
CA ARG A 7 -7.39 -6.23 -12.00
C ARG A 7 -7.92 -5.44 -10.80
N LYS A 8 -8.08 -6.12 -9.67
CA LYS A 8 -8.52 -5.47 -8.43
C LYS A 8 -7.36 -4.62 -7.91
N TYR A 9 -7.53 -3.31 -8.03
CA TYR A 9 -6.60 -2.31 -7.52
C TYR A 9 -6.84 -2.11 -6.03
N GLU A 10 -5.84 -1.62 -5.33
CA GLU A 10 -6.00 -1.13 -3.97
C GLU A 10 -6.83 0.16 -4.02
N GLU A 11 -7.86 0.24 -3.17
CA GLU A 11 -8.70 1.43 -3.01
C GLU A 11 -8.12 2.37 -1.94
N HIS A 12 -7.48 1.80 -0.92
CA HIS A 12 -6.94 2.50 0.23
C HIS A 12 -5.56 1.97 0.60
N ALA A 13 -4.75 2.84 1.19
CA ALA A 13 -3.44 2.49 1.70
C ALA A 13 -3.16 3.24 3.01
N TYR A 14 -2.25 2.70 3.81
CA TYR A 14 -1.75 3.32 5.02
C TYR A 14 -0.33 3.83 4.79
N VAL A 15 -0.07 5.06 5.22
CA VAL A 15 1.24 5.71 5.07
C VAL A 15 2.26 5.04 5.99
N LEU A 16 3.41 4.67 5.44
CA LEU A 16 4.58 4.16 6.17
C LEU A 16 5.61 5.26 6.40
N ASP A 17 5.84 6.10 5.40
CA ASP A 17 6.62 7.33 5.51
C ASP A 17 6.24 8.31 4.39
N PHE A 18 6.74 9.55 4.49
CA PHE A 18 6.72 10.47 3.35
C PHE A 18 7.90 11.43 3.34
N LYS A 19 8.20 11.95 2.15
CA LYS A 19 9.19 12.99 1.90
C LYS A 19 8.55 14.10 1.08
N SER A 20 8.49 15.31 1.62
CA SER A 20 7.94 16.49 0.92
C SER A 20 8.67 16.84 -0.38
N ARG A 21 9.97 16.51 -0.47
CA ARG A 21 10.80 16.61 -1.68
C ARG A 21 11.57 15.32 -1.91
N GLY A 22 10.84 14.27 -2.27
CA GLY A 22 11.40 12.97 -2.62
C GLY A 22 11.71 12.82 -4.12
N LYS A 23 12.58 11.84 -4.41
CA LYS A 23 12.77 11.27 -5.75
C LYS A 23 12.14 9.87 -5.73
N SER A 24 11.35 9.56 -6.74
CA SER A 24 10.72 8.25 -6.90
C SER A 24 11.76 7.18 -7.22
N ILE A 25 11.62 6.01 -6.58
CA ILE A 25 12.40 4.81 -6.92
C ILE A 25 11.72 3.95 -7.98
N THR A 26 10.39 4.02 -8.09
CA THR A 26 9.61 3.23 -9.04
C THR A 26 9.55 3.86 -10.43
N VAL A 27 9.55 5.19 -10.51
CA VAL A 27 9.46 5.96 -11.75
C VAL A 27 10.63 6.93 -11.86
N ARG A 28 11.60 6.59 -12.72
CA ARG A 28 12.81 7.40 -12.93
C ARG A 28 12.47 8.83 -13.32
N GLY A 29 13.13 9.80 -12.67
CA GLY A 29 12.96 11.23 -12.95
C GLY A 29 11.73 11.87 -12.31
N ARG A 30 10.87 11.08 -11.63
CA ARG A 30 9.72 11.64 -10.92
C ARG A 30 10.14 12.17 -9.55
N THR A 31 9.72 13.41 -9.25
CA THR A 31 9.98 14.09 -7.99
C THR A 31 8.70 14.72 -7.44
N GLY A 32 8.69 15.01 -6.14
CA GLY A 32 7.57 15.68 -5.47
C GLY A 32 7.39 15.19 -4.05
N VAL A 33 6.16 15.25 -3.54
CA VAL A 33 5.79 14.63 -2.28
C VAL A 33 5.70 13.12 -2.52
N ILE A 34 6.73 12.38 -2.12
CA ILE A 34 6.80 10.92 -2.29
C ILE A 34 6.39 10.28 -0.98
N VAL A 35 5.42 9.37 -1.06
CA VAL A 35 4.87 8.65 0.08
C VAL A 35 5.10 7.17 -0.13
N ASN A 36 5.71 6.50 0.84
CA ASN A 36 5.72 5.05 0.90
C ASN A 36 4.50 4.60 1.70
N ALA A 37 3.74 3.65 1.17
CA ALA A 37 2.51 3.19 1.78
C ALA A 37 2.31 1.68 1.61
N ILE A 38 1.41 1.11 2.41
CA ILE A 38 0.98 -0.28 2.31
C ILE A 38 -0.52 -0.33 2.02
N GLY A 39 -0.92 -1.09 0.99
CA GLY A 39 -2.32 -1.27 0.60
C GLY A 39 -3.12 -1.96 1.69
N GLU A 40 -4.35 -1.52 1.93
CA GLU A 40 -5.22 -2.10 2.94
C GLU A 40 -5.75 -3.49 2.53
N GLU A 41 -5.99 -3.71 1.24
CA GLU A 41 -6.56 -4.98 0.80
C GLU A 41 -5.49 -6.06 0.66
N ARG A 42 -4.46 -5.84 -0.15
CA ARG A 42 -3.50 -6.89 -0.53
C ARG A 42 -2.15 -6.72 0.13
N LEU A 43 -2.05 -5.82 1.10
CA LEU A 43 -0.79 -5.48 1.78
C LEU A 43 0.32 -5.12 0.79
N ALA A 44 -0.05 -4.55 -0.36
CA ALA A 44 0.90 -4.19 -1.40
C ALA A 44 1.73 -2.98 -0.97
N LEU A 45 3.06 -3.09 -1.02
CA LEU A 45 3.95 -1.96 -0.79
C LEU A 45 3.94 -1.07 -2.04
N LEU A 46 3.61 0.20 -1.85
CA LEU A 46 3.35 1.15 -2.92
C LEU A 46 4.16 2.44 -2.73
N GLU A 47 4.59 2.99 -3.85
CA GLU A 47 5.06 4.37 -3.95
C GLU A 47 3.93 5.24 -4.48
N ILE A 48 3.67 6.35 -3.82
CA ILE A 48 2.59 7.28 -4.14
C ILE A 48 3.18 8.68 -4.29
N LEU A 49 2.66 9.41 -5.28
CA LEU A 49 2.88 10.83 -5.43
C LEU A 49 1.72 11.60 -4.80
N GLY A 50 2.02 12.37 -3.78
CA GLY A 50 1.10 13.31 -3.15
C GLY A 50 0.86 14.55 -4.02
N VAL A 51 -0.19 15.29 -3.68
CA VAL A 51 -0.40 16.65 -4.19
C VAL A 51 0.70 17.57 -3.64
N GLU A 52 1.02 18.64 -4.34
CA GLU A 52 2.02 19.59 -3.87
C GLU A 52 1.58 20.22 -2.55
N ASN A 53 2.53 20.37 -1.62
CA ASN A 53 2.32 20.90 -0.26
C ASN A 53 1.40 20.06 0.65
N SER A 54 0.98 18.85 0.25
CA SER A 54 0.27 17.95 1.15
C SER A 54 1.21 17.37 2.21
N THR A 55 0.75 17.32 3.45
CA THR A 55 1.39 16.58 4.54
C THR A 55 0.73 15.21 4.74
N PHE A 56 1.48 14.26 5.27
CA PHE A 56 0.99 12.93 5.60
C PHE A 56 1.46 12.53 6.99
N ASP A 57 0.66 11.75 7.70
CA ASP A 57 1.05 11.19 8.99
C ASP A 57 1.30 9.68 8.85
N VAL A 58 2.30 9.15 9.57
CA VAL A 58 2.55 7.69 9.58
C VAL A 58 1.33 6.99 10.19
N GLY A 59 0.80 5.99 9.49
CA GLY A 59 -0.45 5.31 9.83
C GLY A 59 -1.72 6.01 9.37
N GLU A 60 -1.62 7.15 8.68
CA GLU A 60 -2.77 7.79 8.02
C GLU A 60 -3.33 6.86 6.93
N ARG A 61 -4.66 6.63 6.97
CA ARG A 61 -5.38 5.91 5.92
C ARG A 61 -5.72 6.89 4.79
N ILE A 62 -5.12 6.68 3.63
CA ILE A 62 -5.30 7.50 2.43
C ILE A 62 -6.08 6.73 1.35
N TYR A 63 -6.92 7.45 0.62
CA TYR A 63 -7.65 6.90 -0.51
C TYR A 63 -6.83 7.03 -1.81
N ILE A 64 -6.66 5.89 -2.49
CA ILE A 64 -5.84 5.73 -3.71
C ILE A 64 -6.63 5.15 -4.89
N GLY A 65 -7.94 4.94 -4.71
CA GLY A 65 -8.87 4.51 -5.76
C GLY A 65 -8.91 5.46 -6.95
N LYS A 66 -9.59 5.10 -8.04
CA LYS A 66 -9.40 5.76 -9.34
C LYS A 66 -9.75 7.24 -9.36
N GLU A 67 -10.83 7.63 -8.68
CA GLU A 67 -11.43 8.98 -8.73
C GLU A 67 -11.77 9.48 -7.33
N GLY A 68 -11.73 10.80 -7.11
CA GLY A 68 -12.08 11.41 -5.81
C GLY A 68 -10.92 11.53 -4.82
N ARG A 69 -9.67 11.44 -5.28
CA ARG A 69 -8.48 11.60 -4.43
C ARG A 69 -8.31 13.05 -4.01
N THR A 70 -8.05 13.29 -2.72
CA THR A 70 -7.82 14.63 -2.17
C THR A 70 -6.34 14.94 -1.97
N LYS A 71 -5.60 14.06 -1.29
CA LYS A 71 -4.16 14.20 -1.01
C LYS A 71 -3.26 13.51 -2.03
N VAL A 72 -3.80 12.58 -2.82
CA VAL A 72 -3.01 11.71 -3.72
C VAL A 72 -3.14 12.15 -5.17
N LYS A 73 -2.00 12.43 -5.81
CA LYS A 73 -1.93 12.77 -7.24
C LYS A 73 -1.90 11.51 -8.10
N SER A 74 -1.06 10.54 -7.78
CA SER A 74 -0.97 9.27 -8.53
C SER A 74 -0.28 8.17 -7.73
N VAL A 75 -0.69 6.91 -7.92
CA VAL A 75 0.10 5.75 -7.50
C VAL A 75 1.19 5.51 -8.53
N LEU A 76 2.46 5.57 -8.13
CA LEU A 76 3.61 5.46 -9.03
C LEU A 76 3.95 4.01 -9.36
N GLY A 77 3.88 3.12 -8.38
CA GLY A 77 4.16 1.70 -8.59
C GLY A 77 4.27 0.90 -7.30
N LYS A 78 4.57 -0.39 -7.45
CA LYS A 78 4.91 -1.28 -6.33
C LYS A 78 6.38 -1.15 -5.99
N ILE A 79 6.71 -1.26 -4.70
CA ILE A 79 8.08 -1.27 -4.20
C ILE A 79 8.40 -2.64 -3.60
N ASP A 80 9.60 -3.14 -3.83
CA ASP A 80 10.12 -4.31 -3.13
C ASP A 80 10.56 -3.92 -1.71
N TYR A 81 10.26 -4.76 -0.71
CA TYR A 81 10.62 -4.51 0.69
C TYR A 81 12.11 -4.11 0.87
N THR A 82 13.01 -4.78 0.16
CA THR A 82 14.47 -4.54 0.22
C THR A 82 14.91 -3.18 -0.31
N LYS A 83 14.07 -2.49 -1.10
CA LYS A 83 14.34 -1.15 -1.64
C LYS A 83 13.81 -0.04 -0.74
N MET A 84 13.02 -0.37 0.28
CA MET A 84 12.52 0.60 1.25
C MET A 84 13.61 1.00 2.24
N SER A 85 13.48 2.18 2.84
CA SER A 85 14.42 2.60 3.88
C SER A 85 14.19 1.79 5.16
N ILE A 86 15.22 1.66 5.99
CA ILE A 86 15.14 0.93 7.28
C ILE A 86 14.05 1.54 8.17
N LEU A 87 13.91 2.87 8.18
CA LEU A 87 12.86 3.55 8.92
C LEU A 87 11.46 3.14 8.45
N THR A 88 11.25 3.07 7.13
CA THR A 88 10.00 2.58 6.53
C THR A 88 9.70 1.14 6.93
N GLN A 89 10.73 0.29 6.87
CA GLN A 89 10.60 -1.14 7.20
C GLN A 89 10.21 -1.35 8.67
N ASN A 90 10.75 -0.53 9.58
CA ASN A 90 10.44 -0.61 11.01
C ASN A 90 8.97 -0.26 11.33
N GLU A 91 8.30 0.57 10.51
CA GLU A 91 6.88 0.90 10.70
C GLU A 91 5.94 -0.19 10.15
N ILE A 92 6.40 -1.03 9.22
CA ILE A 92 5.55 -2.04 8.57
C ILE A 92 4.84 -2.96 9.58
N PRO A 93 5.52 -3.57 10.57
CA PRO A 93 4.84 -4.44 11.54
C PRO A 93 3.70 -3.76 12.27
N ARG A 94 3.93 -2.52 12.75
CA ARG A 94 2.94 -1.72 13.47
C ARG A 94 1.73 -1.38 12.59
N ILE A 95 1.98 -0.99 11.33
CA ILE A 95 0.89 -0.65 10.41
C ILE A 95 0.12 -1.89 9.95
N ILE A 96 0.79 -3.04 9.77
CA ILE A 96 0.10 -4.31 9.49
C ILE A 96 -0.81 -4.68 10.65
N GLU A 97 -0.34 -4.60 11.90
CA GLU A 97 -1.16 -4.86 13.08
C GLU A 97 -2.40 -3.96 13.12
N LEU A 98 -2.24 -2.67 12.81
CA LEU A 98 -3.36 -1.73 12.66
C LEU A 98 -4.37 -2.17 11.58
N ILE A 99 -3.89 -2.56 10.40
CA ILE A 99 -4.74 -2.99 9.28
C ILE A 99 -5.48 -4.27 9.63
N VAL A 100 -4.79 -5.25 10.22
CA VAL A 100 -5.37 -6.54 10.62
C VAL A 100 -6.42 -6.33 11.70
N THR A 101 -6.13 -5.55 12.72
CA THR A 101 -7.07 -5.25 13.82
C THR A 101 -8.32 -4.55 13.30
N LYS A 102 -8.18 -3.58 12.38
CA LYS A 102 -9.34 -2.89 11.77
C LYS A 102 -10.18 -3.77 10.87
N ASN A 103 -9.60 -4.84 10.32
CA ASN A 103 -10.24 -5.75 9.38
C ASN A 103 -10.26 -7.18 9.91
N GLU A 104 -10.34 -7.37 11.23
CA GLU A 104 -10.10 -8.66 11.90
C GLU A 104 -10.94 -9.78 11.29
N LYS A 105 -12.25 -9.55 11.16
CA LYS A 105 -13.18 -10.52 10.56
C LYS A 105 -12.70 -11.07 9.24
N ARG A 106 -12.18 -10.21 8.35
CA ARG A 106 -11.71 -10.62 7.03
C ARG A 106 -10.50 -11.55 7.11
N PHE A 107 -9.55 -11.27 7.99
CA PHE A 107 -8.36 -12.10 8.16
C PHE A 107 -8.67 -13.42 8.86
N VAL A 108 -9.54 -13.38 9.88
CA VAL A 108 -10.06 -14.58 10.56
C VAL A 108 -10.83 -15.46 9.58
N ASP A 109 -11.73 -14.89 8.79
CA ASP A 109 -12.49 -15.61 7.77
C ASP A 109 -11.55 -16.20 6.70
N TYR A 110 -10.51 -15.47 6.29
CA TYR A 110 -9.53 -15.99 5.35
C TYR A 110 -8.78 -17.21 5.90
N LEU A 111 -8.32 -17.16 7.15
CA LEU A 111 -7.62 -18.28 7.78
C LEU A 111 -8.54 -19.49 8.00
N ASN A 112 -9.76 -19.26 8.48
CA ASN A 112 -10.73 -20.31 8.76
C ASN A 112 -11.22 -21.02 7.48
N ASN A 113 -11.25 -20.32 6.35
CA ASN A 113 -11.72 -20.85 5.06
C ASN A 113 -10.57 -21.08 4.07
N ALA A 114 -9.31 -20.97 4.50
CA ALA A 114 -8.15 -21.16 3.64
C ALA A 114 -8.15 -22.59 3.09
N GLN A 115 -8.07 -22.73 1.78
CA GLN A 115 -7.89 -24.02 1.14
C GLN A 115 -6.40 -24.41 1.12
N PRO A 116 -6.09 -25.72 1.12
CA PRO A 116 -4.70 -26.18 1.03
C PRO A 116 -4.02 -25.60 -0.21
N ILE A 117 -2.81 -25.04 -0.03
CA ILE A 117 -2.02 -24.48 -1.13
C ILE A 117 -1.55 -25.61 -2.06
N THR A 118 -1.26 -26.79 -1.49
CA THR A 118 -1.06 -28.05 -2.20
C THR A 118 -1.56 -29.22 -1.33
N PRO A 119 -1.78 -30.44 -1.87
CA PRO A 119 -2.20 -31.60 -1.07
C PRO A 119 -1.25 -31.99 0.08
N ARG A 120 -0.05 -31.40 0.14
CA ARG A 120 0.99 -31.68 1.14
C ARG A 120 1.33 -30.49 2.04
N ILE A 121 0.79 -29.30 1.78
CA ILE A 121 1.10 -28.09 2.56
C ILE A 121 -0.20 -27.34 2.81
N HIS A 122 -0.53 -27.21 4.11
CA HIS A 122 -1.58 -26.35 4.64
C HIS A 122 -1.03 -24.96 4.89
#